data_AF-A0A4Q3FFN8-F1
#
_entry.id   AF-A0A4Q3FFN8-F1
#
_cell.length_a   1.000
_cell.length_b   1.000
_cell.length_c   1.000
_cell.angle_alpha   90.00
_cell.angle_beta   90.00
_cell.angle_gamma   90.00
#
_symmetry.space_group_name_H-M   'P 1'
#
loop_
_entity.id
_entity.type
_entity.pdbx_description
1 polymer ?
#
loop_
_entity_poly.entity_id
_entity_poly.type
_entity_poly.pdbx_seq_one_letter_code
_entity_poly.pdbx_strand_id
1 'polypeptide(L)'
;MRFSFMQLHPCWRVLLLAVFWLAGIALTAQAQEFTVSGNRCKAVIPFRLVRNMVVVQMQINQHGPYNFVLDTGCGLMIITDPKLLDSLSLKYKKQIKVLGLGEGNDLDAWLVPNLKLRIEGVETDQI
;
A
#
# COMPACT_ATOMS: atom_id res chain seq x y z
N MET A 1 -8.05 -44.64 50.92
CA MET A 1 -7.13 -43.68 50.26
C MET A 1 -7.90 -42.92 49.20
N ARG A 2 -8.17 -41.63 49.42
CA ARG A 2 -9.03 -40.81 48.55
C ARG A 2 -8.09 -39.92 47.74
N PHE A 3 -7.95 -40.21 46.44
CA PHE A 3 -7.15 -39.39 45.52
C PHE A 3 -7.78 -38.00 45.45
N SER A 4 -7.05 -36.99 45.94
CA SER A 4 -7.49 -35.60 45.89
C SER A 4 -7.30 -35.08 44.48
N PHE A 5 -8.42 -34.74 43.85
CA PHE A 5 -8.53 -34.11 42.55
C PHE A 5 -7.86 -32.73 42.64
N MET A 6 -6.72 -32.57 41.96
CA MET A 6 -5.96 -31.34 41.87
C MET A 6 -6.84 -30.24 41.25
N GLN A 7 -7.27 -29.27 42.06
CA GLN A 7 -8.00 -28.10 41.60
C GLN A 7 -7.05 -27.22 40.78
N LEU A 8 -7.12 -27.33 39.45
CA LEU A 8 -6.43 -26.41 38.55
C LEU A 8 -6.92 -24.98 38.81
N HIS A 9 -6.01 -24.15 39.31
CA HIS A 9 -6.28 -22.78 39.74
C HIS A 9 -6.85 -21.90 38.60
N PRO A 10 -7.94 -21.15 38.83
CA PRO A 10 -8.53 -20.23 37.85
C PRO A 10 -7.58 -19.11 37.42
N CYS A 11 -6.53 -18.84 38.20
CA CYS A 11 -5.50 -17.82 37.92
C CYS A 11 -4.76 -18.04 36.60
N TRP A 12 -4.50 -19.30 36.19
CA TRP A 12 -3.82 -19.57 34.93
C TRP A 12 -4.69 -19.21 33.72
N ARG A 13 -6.01 -19.42 33.82
CA ARG A 13 -6.95 -19.07 32.75
C ARG A 13 -7.09 -17.55 32.62
N VAL A 14 -7.09 -16.82 33.74
CA VAL A 14 -7.10 -15.34 33.74
C VAL A 14 -5.80 -14.78 33.18
N LEU A 15 -4.65 -15.39 33.51
CA LEU A 15 -3.35 -15.00 32.96
C LEU A 15 -3.30 -15.22 31.44
N LEU A 16 -3.77 -16.37 30.94
CA LEU A 16 -3.82 -16.65 29.50
C LEU A 16 -4.74 -15.66 28.76
N LEU A 17 -5.90 -15.33 29.35
CA LEU A 17 -6.80 -14.33 28.77
C LEU A 17 -6.18 -12.93 28.75
N ALA A 18 -5.47 -12.54 29.82
CA ALA A 18 -4.78 -11.25 29.89
C ALA A 18 -3.63 -11.16 28.87
N VAL A 19 -2.84 -12.24 28.70
CA VAL A 19 -1.78 -12.32 27.68
C VAL A 19 -2.36 -12.28 26.27
N PHE A 20 -3.48 -12.97 26.02
CA PHE A 20 -4.18 -12.93 24.74
C PHE A 20 -4.75 -11.53 24.44
N TRP A 21 -5.29 -10.84 25.45
CA TRP A 21 -5.81 -9.47 25.32
C TRP A 21 -4.68 -8.46 25.06
N LEU A 22 -3.54 -8.58 25.76
CA LEU A 22 -2.34 -7.78 25.53
C LEU A 22 -1.72 -8.04 24.14
N ALA A 23 -1.72 -9.28 23.66
CA ALA A 23 -1.21 -9.64 22.34
C ALA A 23 -2.09 -9.08 21.20
N GLY A 24 -3.40 -8.97 21.41
CA GLY A 24 -4.35 -8.44 20.41
C GLY A 24 -4.19 -6.94 20.14
N ILE A 25 -3.67 -6.16 21.10
CA ILE A 25 -3.52 -4.70 20.98
C ILE A 25 -2.37 -4.33 20.00
N ALA A 26 -1.44 -5.25 19.72
CA ALA A 26 -0.24 -4.95 18.93
C ALA A 26 -0.40 -5.16 17.40
N LEU A 27 -1.55 -5.63 16.90
CA LEU A 27 -1.78 -5.78 15.47
C LEU A 27 -2.34 -4.50 14.85
N THR A 28 -1.47 -3.55 14.54
CA THR A 28 -1.85 -2.46 13.62
C THR A 28 -1.78 -2.99 12.19
N ALA A 29 -2.90 -3.00 11.48
CA ALA A 29 -2.89 -3.21 10.02
C ALA A 29 -2.23 -1.99 9.37
N GLN A 30 -1.20 -2.24 8.56
CA GLN A 30 -0.44 -1.22 7.84
C GLN A 30 -0.90 -1.23 6.38
N ALA A 31 -1.56 -0.16 5.93
CA ALA A 31 -2.03 -0.02 4.56
C ALA A 31 -1.67 1.38 4.04
N GLN A 32 -1.30 1.47 2.76
CA GLN A 32 -0.94 2.75 2.16
C GLN A 32 -2.15 3.70 2.17
N GLU A 33 -2.00 4.82 2.86
CA GLU A 33 -3.01 5.86 2.98
C GLU A 33 -2.67 7.06 2.10
N PHE A 34 -3.70 7.66 1.50
CA PHE A 34 -3.60 8.93 0.78
C PHE A 34 -4.33 10.00 1.58
N THR A 35 -3.61 11.08 1.90
CA THR A 35 -4.15 12.19 2.67
C THR A 35 -4.27 13.42 1.78
N VAL A 36 -5.36 14.15 1.96
CA VAL A 36 -5.57 15.44 1.31
C VAL A 36 -4.97 16.53 2.19
N SER A 37 -4.04 17.29 1.61
CA SER A 37 -3.32 18.36 2.31
C SER A 37 -4.24 19.46 2.85
N GLY A 38 -3.89 19.97 4.03
CA GLY A 38 -4.51 21.14 4.65
C GLY A 38 -5.85 20.88 5.34
N ASN A 39 -6.06 19.68 5.90
CA ASN A 39 -7.30 19.28 6.60
C ASN A 39 -8.56 19.46 5.73
N ARG A 40 -8.43 19.20 4.43
CA ARG A 40 -9.51 19.29 3.45
C ARG A 40 -10.00 17.89 3.10
N CYS A 41 -11.27 17.77 2.73
CA CYS A 41 -11.83 16.49 2.26
C CYS A 41 -11.82 16.34 0.73
N LYS A 42 -11.29 17.34 0.00
CA LYS A 42 -11.28 17.38 -1.46
C LYS A 42 -9.98 18.02 -1.96
N ALA A 43 -9.44 17.48 -3.04
CA ALA A 43 -8.33 18.05 -3.78
C ALA A 43 -8.76 18.43 -5.20
N VAL A 44 -8.18 19.51 -5.72
CA VAL A 44 -8.31 19.89 -7.13
C VAL A 44 -6.94 19.66 -7.76
N ILE A 45 -6.87 18.78 -8.74
CA ILE A 45 -5.62 18.35 -9.37
C ILE A 45 -5.65 18.82 -10.83
N PRO A 46 -4.72 19.67 -11.27
CA PRO A 46 -4.62 20.01 -12.67
C PRO A 46 -4.16 18.80 -13.47
N PHE A 47 -4.78 18.61 -14.64
CA PHE A 47 -4.46 17.52 -15.54
C PHE A 47 -4.40 18.01 -16.98
N ARG A 48 -3.72 17.23 -17.82
CA ARG A 48 -3.73 17.41 -19.27
C ARG A 48 -4.54 16.29 -19.89
N LEU A 49 -5.41 16.64 -20.83
CA LEU A 49 -6.09 15.66 -21.65
C LEU A 49 -5.22 15.35 -22.87
N VAL A 50 -4.65 14.15 -22.94
CA VAL A 50 -3.78 13.73 -24.04
C VAL A 50 -4.38 12.47 -24.65
N ARG A 51 -4.86 12.54 -25.89
CA ARG A 51 -5.52 11.41 -26.58
C ARG A 51 -6.63 10.78 -25.71
N ASN A 52 -7.47 11.64 -25.12
CA ASN A 52 -8.57 11.27 -24.23
C ASN A 52 -8.15 10.61 -22.90
N MET A 53 -6.86 10.56 -22.59
CA MET A 53 -6.36 10.12 -21.29
C MET A 53 -6.17 11.33 -20.37
N VAL A 54 -6.63 11.18 -19.13
CA VAL A 54 -6.36 12.14 -18.06
C VAL A 54 -4.93 11.91 -17.57
N VAL A 55 -4.03 12.83 -17.90
CA VAL A 55 -2.62 12.78 -17.51
C VAL A 55 -2.37 13.75 -16.36
N VAL A 56 -1.97 13.21 -15.22
CA VAL A 56 -1.60 13.98 -14.03
C VAL A 56 -0.08 13.97 -13.84
N GLN A 57 0.45 15.03 -13.22
CA GLN A 57 1.84 15.08 -12.81
C GLN A 57 1.96 14.70 -11.34
N MET A 58 2.97 13.88 -11.02
CA MET A 58 3.22 13.46 -9.66
C MET A 58 4.71 13.26 -9.38
N GLN A 59 5.07 13.29 -8.10
CA GLN A 59 6.39 12.94 -7.61
C GLN A 59 6.36 11.55 -6.97
N ILE A 60 7.46 10.82 -7.13
CA ILE A 60 7.71 9.53 -6.50
C ILE A 60 9.01 9.66 -5.72
N ASN A 61 8.97 9.34 -4.42
CA ASN A 61 10.10 9.46 -3.51
C ASN A 61 10.79 10.83 -3.57
N GLN A 62 10.01 11.91 -3.74
CA GLN A 62 10.48 13.31 -3.87
C GLN A 62 11.17 13.64 -5.21
N HIS A 63 11.21 12.71 -6.16
CA HIS A 63 11.67 12.95 -7.53
C HIS A 63 10.49 13.14 -8.49
N GLY A 64 10.72 13.86 -9.59
CA GLY A 64 9.70 14.15 -10.60
C GLY A 64 9.81 15.58 -11.15
N PRO A 65 8.75 16.10 -11.81
CA PRO A 65 7.44 15.47 -12.01
C PRO A 65 7.46 14.38 -13.08
N TYR A 66 6.67 13.32 -12.85
CA TYR A 66 6.42 12.24 -13.80
C TYR A 66 4.97 12.28 -14.29
N ASN A 67 4.75 11.86 -15.54
CA ASN A 67 3.41 11.81 -16.12
C ASN A 67 2.78 10.44 -15.86
N PHE A 68 1.61 10.44 -15.23
CA PHE A 68 0.82 9.24 -15.00
C PHE A 68 -0.56 9.40 -15.63
N VAL A 69 -1.06 8.30 -16.20
CA VAL A 69 -2.45 8.20 -16.64
C VAL A 69 -3.30 7.84 -15.43
N LEU A 70 -4.36 8.60 -15.18
CA LEU A 70 -5.33 8.27 -14.16
C LEU A 70 -6.33 7.27 -14.74
N ASP A 71 -6.27 6.03 -14.27
CA ASP A 71 -7.09 4.92 -14.75
C ASP A 71 -7.84 4.23 -13.59
N THR A 72 -9.17 4.22 -13.65
CA THR A 72 -10.02 3.54 -12.67
C THR A 72 -10.11 2.03 -12.91
N GLY A 73 -9.69 1.55 -14.10
CA GLY A 73 -9.68 0.14 -14.47
C GLY A 73 -8.48 -0.63 -13.94
N CYS A 74 -7.53 0.04 -13.26
CA CYS A 74 -6.32 -0.58 -12.74
C CYS A 74 -6.30 -0.60 -11.21
N GLY A 75 -6.13 -1.79 -10.62
CA GLY A 75 -6.03 -1.95 -9.17
C GLY A 75 -4.65 -1.65 -8.59
N LEU A 76 -3.63 -1.49 -9.43
CA LEU A 76 -2.24 -1.23 -9.04
C LEU A 76 -1.69 -0.08 -9.87
N MET A 77 -0.81 0.73 -9.29
CA MET A 77 -0.02 1.67 -10.08
C MET A 77 1.02 0.92 -10.91
N ILE A 78 1.06 1.16 -12.22
CA ILE A 78 2.01 0.53 -13.14
C ILE A 78 3.00 1.57 -13.64
N ILE A 79 4.29 1.25 -13.53
CA ILE A 79 5.38 1.98 -14.16
C ILE A 79 5.86 1.16 -15.36
N THR A 80 5.77 1.75 -16.55
CA THR A 80 6.13 1.08 -17.81
C THR A 80 7.52 1.47 -18.34
N ASP A 81 8.08 2.58 -17.88
CA ASP A 81 9.42 3.03 -18.28
C ASP A 81 10.49 2.50 -17.32
N PRO A 82 11.39 1.60 -17.77
CA PRO A 82 12.45 1.06 -16.91
C PRO A 82 13.45 2.13 -16.46
N LYS A 83 13.64 3.22 -17.22
CA LYS A 83 14.58 4.29 -16.83
C LYS A 83 14.15 4.98 -15.53
N LEU A 84 12.85 5.02 -15.28
CA LEU A 84 12.30 5.57 -14.05
C LEU A 84 12.74 4.77 -12.82
N LEU A 85 12.77 3.43 -12.94
CA LEU A 85 13.19 2.53 -11.87
C LEU A 85 14.65 2.76 -11.48
N ASP A 86 15.53 2.88 -12.48
CA ASP A 86 16.96 3.12 -12.27
C ASP A 86 17.19 4.45 -11.55
N SER A 87 16.45 5.50 -11.93
CA SER A 87 16.59 6.83 -11.33
C SER A 87 16.15 6.89 -9.87
N LEU A 88 15.25 6.01 -9.44
CA LEU A 88 14.66 6.01 -8.11
C LEU A 88 15.31 5.00 -7.16
N SER A 89 16.29 4.20 -7.63
CA SER A 89 17.00 3.17 -6.84
C SER A 89 16.04 2.26 -6.06
N LEU A 90 14.91 1.89 -6.67
CA LEU A 90 13.83 1.16 -6.01
C LEU A 90 14.23 -0.29 -5.73
N LYS A 91 13.90 -0.76 -4.52
CA LYS A 91 14.12 -2.16 -4.13
C LYS A 91 12.90 -3.00 -4.51
N TYR A 92 13.12 -3.99 -5.35
CA TYR A 92 12.10 -4.96 -5.74
C TYR A 92 11.90 -5.98 -4.62
N LYS A 93 10.63 -6.30 -4.28
CA LYS A 93 10.34 -7.37 -3.32
C LYS A 93 9.96 -8.68 -3.98
N LYS A 94 9.12 -8.63 -5.02
CA LYS A 94 8.47 -9.82 -5.55
C LYS A 94 8.10 -9.64 -7.02
N GLN A 95 8.23 -10.70 -7.81
CA GLN A 95 7.67 -10.75 -9.15
C GLN A 95 6.20 -11.16 -9.09
N ILE A 96 5.35 -10.45 -9.83
CA ILE A 96 3.92 -10.71 -9.94
C ILE A 96 3.52 -10.85 -11.40
N LYS A 97 2.40 -11.52 -11.64
CA LYS A 97 1.74 -11.58 -12.94
C LYS A 97 0.67 -10.50 -13.00
N VAL A 98 0.68 -9.70 -14.08
CA VAL A 98 -0.31 -8.67 -14.35
C VAL A 98 -1.14 -9.11 -15.55
N LEU A 99 -2.44 -9.25 -15.33
CA LEU A 99 -3.42 -9.60 -16.35
C LEU A 99 -4.11 -8.34 -16.87
N GLY A 100 -4.36 -8.28 -18.17
CA GLY A 100 -5.12 -7.22 -18.83
C GLY A 100 -6.19 -7.80 -19.75
N LEU A 101 -6.94 -6.92 -20.40
CA LEU A 101 -8.00 -7.30 -21.37
C LEU A 101 -7.45 -7.73 -22.75
N GLY A 102 -6.14 -7.58 -22.97
CA GLY A 102 -5.50 -7.94 -24.23
C GLY A 102 -5.38 -9.45 -24.43
N GLU A 103 -5.22 -9.87 -25.68
CA GLU A 103 -4.87 -11.24 -26.00
C GLU A 103 -3.41 -11.52 -25.64
N GLY A 104 -3.12 -12.72 -25.12
CA GLY A 104 -1.76 -13.17 -24.80
C GLY A 104 -1.63 -13.70 -23.38
N ASN A 105 -0.38 -13.95 -22.97
CA ASN A 105 -0.04 -14.42 -21.64
C ASN A 105 0.12 -13.26 -20.66
N ASP A 106 -0.04 -13.54 -19.38
CA ASP A 106 0.20 -12.61 -18.28
C ASP A 106 1.60 -11.98 -18.35
N LEU A 107 1.66 -10.67 -18.11
CA LEU A 107 2.91 -9.93 -18.08
C LEU A 107 3.61 -10.08 -16.74
N ASP A 108 4.92 -10.30 -16.77
CA ASP A 108 5.76 -10.26 -15.58
C ASP A 108 6.03 -8.80 -15.18
N ALA A 109 5.80 -8.50 -13.90
CA ALA A 109 6.11 -7.19 -13.31
C ALA A 109 6.78 -7.35 -11.94
N TRP A 110 7.56 -6.34 -11.55
CA TRP A 110 8.16 -6.27 -10.23
C TRP A 110 7.30 -5.41 -9.29
N LEU A 111 6.91 -5.98 -8.15
CA LEU A 111 6.21 -5.25 -7.10
C LEU A 111 7.21 -4.43 -6.28
N VAL A 112 6.99 -3.11 -6.28
CA VAL A 112 7.72 -2.14 -5.48
C VAL A 112 6.81 -1.61 -4.37
N PRO A 113 7.05 -1.97 -3.10
CA PRO A 113 6.29 -1.44 -1.98
C PRO A 113 6.85 -0.10 -1.49
N ASN A 114 6.11 0.57 -0.61
CA ASN A 114 6.57 1.70 0.19
C ASN A 114 7.05 2.90 -0.67
N LEU A 115 6.24 3.29 -1.66
CA LEU A 115 6.49 4.49 -2.46
C LEU A 115 5.88 5.71 -1.79
N LYS A 116 6.66 6.78 -1.66
CA LYS A 116 6.13 8.09 -1.26
C LYS A 116 5.65 8.83 -2.50
N LEU A 117 4.35 8.93 -2.66
CA LEU A 117 3.71 9.59 -3.78
C LEU A 117 3.24 10.98 -3.37
N ARG A 118 3.42 11.97 -4.25
CA ARG A 118 2.87 13.31 -4.08
C ARG A 118 2.27 13.81 -5.37
N ILE A 119 0.99 14.12 -5.32
CA ILE A 119 0.22 14.79 -6.36
C ILE A 119 -0.18 16.16 -5.79
N GLU A 120 -0.52 17.12 -6.65
CA GLU A 120 -0.96 18.42 -6.17
C GLU A 120 -2.14 18.28 -5.19
N GLY A 121 -1.93 18.71 -3.95
CA GLY A 121 -2.94 18.65 -2.90
C GLY A 121 -3.13 17.28 -2.22
N VAL A 122 -2.45 16.21 -2.67
CA VAL A 122 -2.58 14.85 -2.14
C VAL A 122 -1.21 14.20 -1.94
N GLU A 123 -0.96 13.59 -0.79
CA GLU A 123 0.28 12.84 -0.54
C GLU A 123 0.01 11.52 0.16
N THR A 124 0.96 10.58 0.06
CA THR A 124 0.90 9.32 0.79
C THR A 124 1.77 9.36 2.03
N ASP A 125 1.30 8.70 3.09
CA ASP A 125 2.11 8.49 4.28
C ASP A 125 3.19 7.43 4.01
N GLN A 126 4.34 7.56 4.69
CA GLN A 126 5.39 6.54 4.62
C GLN A 126 5.04 5.41 5.58
N ILE A 127 4.69 4.26 5.01
CA ILE A 127 4.65 2.97 5.69
C ILE A 127 5.63 2.04 4.97
#